data_AF-A0A5K0ZEU0-F1
#
_entry.id   AF-A0A5K0ZEU0-F1
#
_cell.length_a   1.000
_cell.length_b   1.000
_cell.length_c   1.000
_cell.angle_alpha   90.00
_cell.angle_beta   90.00
_cell.angle_gamma   90.00
#
_symmetry.space_group_name_H-M   'P 1'
#
loop_
_entity.id
_entity.type
_entity.pdbx_description
1 polymer ?
#
loop_
_entity_poly.entity_id
_entity_poly.type
_entity_poly.pdbx_seq_one_letter_code
_entity_poly.pdbx_strand_id
1 'polypeptide(L)'
;DLKAAGDVWLLSNLECQEDTVYPNDPRVVMKVDDDIKQLFRGIDMPRDMIDIEKDLLKNGMKPATNTAERKKVAQVQGIKPRQKQKKKREFSKRAKLTNVHLPELFNFPGL
;
A
#
# COMPACT_ATOMS: atom_id res chain seq x y z
N ASP A 1 -24.76 14.14 24.67
CA ASP A 1 -25.31 12.77 24.76
C ASP A 1 -24.69 11.78 23.78
N LEU A 2 -24.68 12.03 22.46
CA LEU A 2 -24.17 11.08 21.46
C LEU A 2 -22.70 10.61 21.64
N LYS A 3 -21.78 11.53 22.00
CA LYS A 3 -20.37 11.18 22.29
C LYS A 3 -20.24 10.34 23.57
N ALA A 4 -21.01 10.67 24.61
CA ALA A 4 -20.98 9.95 25.88
C ALA A 4 -21.61 8.56 25.77
N ALA A 5 -22.61 8.41 24.90
CA ALA A 5 -23.18 7.12 24.51
C ALA A 5 -22.21 6.25 23.69
N GLY A 6 -21.15 6.86 23.13
CA GLY A 6 -20.17 6.17 22.28
C GLY A 6 -20.65 5.95 20.85
N ASP A 7 -21.77 6.56 20.45
CA ASP A 7 -22.33 6.45 19.09
C ASP A 7 -21.52 7.23 18.05
N VAL A 8 -20.67 8.15 18.50
CA VAL A 8 -19.98 9.10 17.64
C VAL A 8 -18.60 9.42 18.20
N TRP A 9 -17.59 9.45 17.34
CA TRP A 9 -16.24 9.94 17.66
C TRP A 9 -16.12 11.42 17.31
N LEU A 10 -15.66 12.20 18.28
CA LEU A 10 -15.35 13.61 18.12
C LEU A 10 -13.83 13.76 18.08
N LEU A 11 -13.30 14.17 16.94
CA LEU A 11 -11.88 14.46 16.77
C LEU A 11 -11.69 15.98 16.81
N SER A 12 -11.05 16.45 17.87
CA SER A 12 -10.66 17.85 18.00
C SER A 12 -9.35 18.06 17.26
N ASN A 13 -9.36 18.94 16.26
CA ASN A 13 -8.15 19.35 15.59
C ASN A 13 -7.52 20.52 16.37
N LEU A 14 -6.34 20.28 16.98
CA LEU A 14 -5.61 21.30 17.73
C LEU A 14 -5.24 22.53 16.87
N GLU A 15 -5.14 22.37 15.55
CA GLU A 15 -4.73 23.44 14.64
C GLU A 15 -5.89 24.28 14.10
N CYS A 16 -7.13 23.78 14.11
CA CYS A 16 -8.26 24.44 13.44
C CYS A 16 -9.42 24.85 14.34
N GLN A 17 -9.44 24.53 15.64
CA GLN A 17 -10.58 24.78 16.55
C GLN A 17 -11.94 24.19 16.10
N GLU A 18 -12.02 23.57 14.92
CA GLU A 18 -13.17 22.87 14.41
C GLU A 18 -13.11 21.39 14.82
N ASP A 19 -14.17 20.93 15.47
CA ASP A 19 -14.35 19.53 15.82
C ASP A 19 -15.00 18.77 14.65
N THR A 20 -14.41 17.64 14.26
CA THR A 20 -15.00 16.75 13.24
C THR A 20 -15.69 15.56 13.89
N VAL A 21 -16.89 15.24 13.41
CA VAL A 21 -17.80 14.25 13.98
C VAL A 21 -17.91 13.04 13.04
N TYR A 22 -17.58 11.84 13.53
CA TYR A 22 -17.69 10.59 12.78
C TYR A 22 -18.60 9.58 13.49
N PRO A 23 -19.51 8.88 12.77
CA PRO A 23 -20.31 7.83 13.38
C PRO A 23 -19.42 6.66 13.82
N ASN A 24 -19.66 6.15 15.03
CA ASN A 24 -19.00 4.97 15.54
C ASN A 24 -19.82 3.72 15.20
N ASP A 25 -19.17 2.65 14.74
CA ASP A 25 -19.87 1.39 14.44
C ASP A 25 -20.12 0.62 15.75
N PRO A 26 -21.39 0.40 16.14
CA PRO A 26 -21.72 -0.31 17.38
C PRO A 26 -21.35 -1.80 17.35
N ARG A 27 -20.98 -2.35 16.19
CA ARG A 27 -20.52 -3.75 16.06
C ARG A 27 -19.13 -3.96 16.65
N VAL A 28 -18.35 -2.89 16.83
CA VAL A 28 -16.96 -2.96 17.28
C VAL A 28 -16.80 -2.14 18.56
N VAL A 29 -17.39 -2.64 19.65
CA VAL A 29 -17.19 -2.06 20.98
C VAL A 29 -16.00 -2.75 21.64
N MET A 30 -14.88 -2.02 21.75
CA MET A 30 -13.69 -2.47 22.47
C MET A 30 -13.43 -1.52 23.63
N LYS A 31 -13.59 -2.00 24.86
CA LYS A 31 -13.17 -1.30 26.07
C LYS A 31 -11.84 -1.89 26.53
N VAL A 32 -10.84 -1.03 26.66
CA VAL A 32 -9.51 -1.39 27.13
C VAL A 32 -9.15 -0.44 28.26
N ASP A 33 -8.64 -0.99 29.35
CA ASP A 33 -8.21 -0.22 30.51
C ASP A 33 -6.93 0.57 30.19
N ASP A 34 -6.70 1.66 30.94
CA ASP A 34 -5.61 2.60 30.64
C ASP A 34 -4.22 2.02 30.90
N ASP A 35 -4.10 1.11 31.87
CA ASP A 35 -2.87 0.35 32.16
C ASP A 35 -2.47 -0.57 30.99
N ILE A 36 -3.44 -1.26 30.38
CA ILE A 36 -3.23 -2.09 29.18
C ILE A 36 -2.84 -1.20 27.99
N LYS A 37 -3.47 -0.04 27.83
CA LYS A 37 -3.09 0.94 26.78
C LYS A 37 -1.66 1.43 26.98
N GLN A 38 -1.26 1.70 28.22
CA GLN A 38 0.08 2.15 28.54
C GLN A 38 1.11 1.05 28.27
N LEU A 39 0.81 -0.19 28.67
CA LEU A 39 1.66 -1.35 28.38
C LEU A 39 1.86 -1.50 26.87
N PHE A 40 0.78 -1.47 26.09
CA PHE A 40 0.86 -1.61 24.63
C PHE A 40 1.74 -0.54 23.98
N ARG A 41 1.62 0.72 24.44
CA ARG A 41 2.44 1.84 23.93
C ARG A 41 3.91 1.75 24.33
N GLY A 42 4.21 1.05 25.43
CA GLY A 42 5.58 0.83 25.90
C GLY A 42 6.32 -0.32 25.21
N ILE A 43 5.62 -1.13 24.40
CA ILE A 43 6.26 -2.21 23.64
C ILE A 43 6.94 -1.60 22.41
N ASP A 44 8.26 -1.70 22.34
CA ASP A 44 9.03 -1.28 21.17
C ASP A 44 8.78 -2.25 20.00
N MET A 45 8.30 -1.70 18.88
CA MET A 45 8.08 -2.47 17.67
C MET A 45 9.39 -2.63 16.88
N PRO A 46 9.76 -3.85 16.43
CA PRO A 46 10.94 -4.04 15.59
C PRO A 46 10.84 -3.25 14.28
N ARG A 47 11.96 -2.67 13.84
CA ARG A 47 12.01 -1.85 12.62
C ARG A 47 12.04 -2.68 11.34
N ASP A 48 12.62 -3.89 11.37
CA ASP A 48 12.62 -4.81 10.23
C ASP A 48 11.56 -5.90 10.40
N MET A 49 10.81 -6.13 9.33
CA MET A 49 9.79 -7.17 9.25
C MET A 49 10.38 -8.59 9.43
N ILE A 50 11.65 -8.80 9.07
CA ILE A 50 12.30 -10.10 9.28
C ILE A 50 12.36 -10.45 10.77
N ASP A 51 12.64 -9.47 11.63
CA ASP A 51 12.82 -9.72 13.05
C ASP A 51 11.47 -10.06 13.70
N ILE A 52 10.38 -9.40 13.26
CA ILE A 52 9.01 -9.76 13.62
C ILE A 52 8.69 -11.20 13.20
N GLU A 53 8.99 -11.58 11.95
CA GLU A 53 8.73 -12.94 11.45
C GLU A 53 9.51 -14.00 12.25
N LYS A 54 10.77 -13.73 12.62
CA LYS A 54 11.59 -14.62 13.46
C LYS A 54 11.01 -14.77 14.86
N ASP A 55 10.59 -13.67 15.49
CA ASP A 55 10.02 -13.72 16.84
C ASP A 55 8.67 -14.43 16.86
N LEU A 56 7.84 -14.25 15.83
CA LEU A 56 6.60 -15.03 15.68
C LEU A 56 6.91 -16.52 15.58
N LEU A 57 7.85 -16.92 14.72
CA LEU A 57 8.25 -18.33 14.57
C LEU A 57 8.83 -18.92 15.85
N LYS A 58 9.68 -18.16 16.55
CA LYS A 58 10.27 -18.57 17.84
C LYS A 58 9.19 -18.82 18.89
N ASN A 59 8.12 -18.03 18.86
CA ASN A 59 6.96 -18.17 19.74
C ASN A 59 5.88 -19.14 19.21
N GLY A 60 6.16 -19.89 18.13
CA GLY A 60 5.24 -20.87 17.56
C GLY A 60 4.06 -20.27 16.76
N MET A 61 4.09 -18.97 16.49
CA MET A 61 3.08 -18.27 15.68
C MET A 61 3.52 -18.25 14.21
N LYS A 62 2.57 -18.48 13.29
CA LYS A 62 2.84 -18.38 11.86
C LYS A 62 2.84 -16.91 11.43
N PRO A 63 3.94 -16.39 10.86
CA PRO A 63 3.93 -15.03 10.36
C PRO A 63 2.94 -14.89 9.20
N ALA A 64 2.15 -13.81 9.21
CA ALA A 64 1.24 -13.48 8.12
C ALA A 64 1.98 -13.04 6.84
N THR A 65 3.26 -12.72 6.98
CA THR A 65 4.11 -12.18 5.91
C THR A 65 5.32 -13.09 5.70
N ASN A 66 5.82 -13.15 4.46
CA ASN A 66 7.00 -13.91 4.09
C ASN A 66 8.07 -12.99 3.47
N THR A 67 8.62 -12.10 4.29
CA THR A 67 9.61 -11.10 3.88
C THR A 67 11.00 -11.70 3.78
N ALA A 68 11.33 -12.64 4.67
CA ALA A 68 12.60 -13.34 4.64
C ALA A 68 12.83 -14.08 3.30
N GLU A 69 11.84 -14.82 2.78
CA GLU A 69 12.01 -15.51 1.48
C GLU A 69 12.03 -14.54 0.32
N ARG A 70 11.20 -13.48 0.34
CA ARG A 70 11.23 -12.45 -0.70
C ARG A 70 12.60 -11.76 -0.80
N LYS A 71 13.24 -11.44 0.32
CA LYS A 71 14.60 -10.88 0.35
C LYS A 71 15.63 -11.88 -0.19
N LYS A 72 15.54 -13.17 0.17
CA LYS A 72 16.41 -14.23 -0.38
C LYS A 72 16.27 -14.37 -1.89
N VAL A 73 15.04 -14.42 -2.40
CA VAL A 73 14.76 -14.53 -3.84
C VAL A 73 15.28 -13.31 -4.61
N ALA A 74 15.09 -12.10 -4.07
CA ALA A 74 15.60 -10.87 -4.69
C ALA A 74 17.13 -10.83 -4.75
N GLN A 75 17.82 -11.38 -3.75
CA GLN A 75 19.28 -11.48 -3.72
C GLN A 75 19.79 -12.53 -4.71
N VAL A 76 19.12 -13.68 -4.81
CA VAL A 76 19.51 -14.78 -5.71
C VAL A 76 19.22 -14.46 -7.17
N GLN A 77 18.07 -13.84 -7.48
CA GLN A 77 17.67 -13.55 -8.85
C GLN A 77 18.31 -12.27 -9.40
N GLY A 78 18.95 -11.46 -8.54
CA GLY A 78 19.35 -10.11 -8.85
C GLY A 78 18.11 -9.25 -9.12
N ILE A 79 18.11 -8.00 -8.67
CA ILE A 79 17.05 -7.06 -9.01
C ILE A 79 17.23 -6.70 -10.50
N LYS A 80 16.75 -7.55 -11.41
CA LYS A 80 16.51 -7.13 -12.80
C LYS A 80 15.24 -6.30 -12.77
N PRO A 81 15.29 -4.97 -12.97
CA PRO A 81 14.06 -4.20 -13.13
C PRO A 81 13.31 -4.85 -14.29
N ARG A 82 12.09 -5.34 -14.02
CA ARG A 82 11.24 -5.97 -15.03
C ARG A 82 11.04 -4.94 -16.14
N GLN A 83 11.79 -5.05 -17.23
CA GLN A 83 11.66 -4.15 -18.36
C GLN A 83 10.21 -4.24 -18.83
N LYS A 84 9.45 -3.16 -18.68
CA LYS A 84 8.12 -3.07 -19.28
C LYS A 84 8.33 -3.30 -20.77
N GLN A 85 7.86 -4.45 -21.27
CA GLN A 85 7.87 -4.72 -22.70
C GLN A 85 7.11 -3.58 -23.36
N LYS A 86 7.83 -2.72 -24.09
CA LYS A 86 7.20 -1.73 -24.96
C LYS A 86 6.40 -2.54 -25.97
N LYS A 87 5.07 -2.52 -25.87
CA LYS A 87 4.20 -3.13 -26.88
C LYS A 87 4.59 -2.53 -28.22
N LYS A 88 4.98 -3.37 -29.18
CA LYS A 88 5.11 -2.94 -30.58
C LYS A 88 3.74 -2.37 -30.98
N ARG A 89 3.70 -1.11 -31.40
CA ARG A 89 2.48 -0.48 -31.90
C ARG A 89 2.20 -1.02 -33.29
N GLU A 90 1.72 -2.25 -33.36
CA GLU A 90 1.13 -2.78 -34.58
C GLU A 90 -0.22 -2.09 -34.80
N PHE A 91 -0.46 -1.62 -36.02
CA PHE A 91 -1.65 -0.85 -36.35
C PHE A 91 -2.89 -1.77 -36.29
N SER A 92 -3.68 -1.63 -35.23
CA SER A 92 -4.93 -2.39 -35.06
C SER A 92 -6.04 -1.84 -35.95
N LYS A 93 -7.04 -2.65 -36.32
CA LYS A 93 -8.18 -2.26 -37.17
C LYS A 93 -9.01 -1.08 -36.65
N ARG A 94 -8.85 -0.70 -35.37
CA ARG A 94 -9.49 0.47 -34.74
C ARG A 94 -8.55 1.68 -34.59
N ALA A 95 -7.28 1.57 -34.98
CA ALA A 95 -6.34 2.66 -34.90
C ALA A 95 -6.66 3.72 -35.97
N LYS A 96 -6.60 5.01 -35.59
CA LYS A 96 -6.75 6.11 -36.55
C LYS A 96 -5.44 6.24 -37.34
N LEU A 97 -5.53 6.14 -38.67
CA LEU A 97 -4.40 6.32 -39.55
C LEU A 97 -4.05 7.81 -39.63
N THR A 98 -2.95 8.20 -38.97
CA THR A 98 -2.36 9.54 -39.09
C THR A 98 -1.05 9.48 -39.88
N ASN A 99 -0.58 10.62 -40.42
CA ASN A 99 0.64 10.73 -41.26
C ASN A 99 1.90 10.05 -40.66
N VAL A 100 1.98 9.96 -39.32
CA VAL A 100 3.04 9.24 -38.58
C VAL A 100 3.12 7.74 -38.93
N HIS A 101 2.03 7.13 -39.41
CA HIS A 101 1.95 5.71 -39.76
C HIS A 101 2.17 5.41 -41.25
N LEU A 102 2.38 6.45 -42.07
CA LEU A 102 2.58 6.34 -43.52
C LEU A 102 3.92 6.99 -43.91
N PRO A 103 5.07 6.43 -43.49
CA PRO A 103 6.39 7.02 -43.75
C PRO A 103 6.71 7.13 -45.24
N GLU A 104 6.10 6.26 -46.05
CA GLU A 104 6.19 6.24 -47.52
C GLU A 104 5.75 7.58 -48.15
N LEU A 105 4.82 8.32 -47.53
CA LEU A 105 4.34 9.62 -48.05
C LEU A 105 5.41 10.71 -48.01
N PHE A 106 6.48 10.52 -47.23
CA PHE A 106 7.57 11.49 -47.08
C PHE A 106 8.84 11.08 -47.83
N ASN A 107 8.85 9.87 -48.44
CA ASN A 107 9.93 9.45 -49.32
C ASN A 107 9.57 9.79 -50.76
N PHE A 108 9.83 11.03 -51.16
CA PHE A 108 9.80 11.42 -52.57
C PHE A 108 11.13 11.04 -53.23
N PRO A 109 11.17 10.13 -54.23
CA PRO A 109 12.34 10.01 -55.07
C PRO A 109 12.31 11.15 -56.10
N GLY A 110 12.96 12.27 -55.77
CA GLY A 110 13.14 13.38 -56.71
C GLY A 110 13.01 14.77 -56.11
N LEU A 111 13.98 15.15 -55.27
CA LEU A 111 14.51 16.51 -55.12
C LEU A 111 15.98 16.41 -54.76
#